data_AF-A0A6B3KKB5-F1
#
_entry.id   AF-A0A6B3KKB5-F1
#
_cell.length_a   1.000
_cell.length_b   1.000
_cell.length_c   1.000
_cell.angle_alpha   90.00
_cell.angle_beta   90.00
_cell.angle_gamma   90.00
#
_symmetry.space_group_name_H-M   'P 1'
#
loop_
_entity.id
_entity.type
_entity.pdbx_description
1 polymer ?
#
loop_
_entity_poly.entity_id
_entity_poly.type
_entity_poly.pdbx_seq_one_letter_code
_entity_poly.pdbx_strand_id
1 'polypeptide(L)'
;AVTTTLSGDTVQIAAGNDLLSQGAQVASTGDVVLAAGNNLTLDTVQNTHSEEHEKTVKKSGLYGGGGFSVALGVTKKTDGLDVTEVTNTGSLVGSTDGSVTMTAGNKVAITGSDVLSAASTTIVGREVTIAAAENTVDTVQTSKQQSAGITLGLTGGVVAAAEAA
;
A
#
# COMPACT_ATOMS: atom_id res chain seq x y z
N ALA A 1 -9.75 -4.58 5.86
CA ALA A 1 -10.07 -5.88 5.25
C ALA A 1 -10.89 -6.72 6.22
N VAL A 2 -11.92 -7.43 5.74
CA VAL A 2 -12.63 -8.43 6.55
C VAL A 2 -11.94 -9.76 6.29
N THR A 3 -11.25 -10.31 7.28
CA THR A 3 -10.59 -11.61 7.19
C THR A 3 -11.50 -12.68 7.77
N THR A 4 -11.58 -13.84 7.15
CA THR A 4 -12.26 -15.01 7.72
C THR A 4 -11.29 -15.81 8.57
N THR A 5 -11.74 -16.28 9.73
CA THR A 5 -10.93 -17.14 10.60
C THR A 5 -11.65 -18.47 10.81
N LEU A 6 -10.93 -19.57 10.57
CA LEU A 6 -11.37 -20.92 10.86
C LEU A 6 -10.37 -21.53 11.86
N SER A 7 -10.88 -21.98 13.01
CA SER A 7 -10.07 -22.57 14.07
C SER A 7 -10.70 -23.82 14.67
N GLY A 8 -9.88 -24.76 15.12
CA GLY A 8 -10.31 -25.98 15.80
C GLY A 8 -9.13 -26.86 16.22
N ASP A 9 -9.41 -28.02 16.83
CA ASP A 9 -8.33 -28.93 17.23
C ASP A 9 -7.67 -29.64 16.04
N THR A 10 -8.42 -29.88 14.98
CA THR A 10 -7.92 -30.38 13.71
C THR A 10 -8.76 -29.74 12.63
N VAL A 11 -8.12 -29.16 11.62
CA VAL A 11 -8.83 -28.50 10.52
C VAL A 11 -8.55 -29.26 9.24
N GLN A 12 -9.61 -29.76 8.61
CA GLN A 12 -9.54 -30.42 7.32
C GLN A 12 -10.43 -29.69 6.33
N ILE A 13 -9.84 -29.21 5.24
CA ILE A 13 -10.54 -28.51 4.16
C ILE A 13 -10.28 -29.31 2.88
N ALA A 14 -11.36 -29.79 2.26
CA ALA A 14 -11.27 -30.54 1.01
C ALA A 14 -12.14 -29.89 -0.07
N ALA A 15 -11.57 -29.70 -1.25
CA ALA A 15 -12.26 -29.20 -2.43
C ALA A 15 -12.13 -30.22 -3.57
N GLY A 16 -13.26 -30.55 -4.22
CA GLY A 16 -13.27 -31.50 -5.33
C GLY A 16 -12.52 -31.03 -6.58
N ASN A 17 -12.32 -29.72 -6.74
CA ASN A 17 -11.55 -29.13 -7.83
C ASN A 17 -10.52 -28.15 -7.25
N ASP A 18 -10.86 -26.88 -7.08
CA ASP A 18 -9.91 -25.85 -6.62
C ASP A 18 -10.22 -25.38 -5.19
N LEU A 19 -9.18 -25.13 -4.40
CA LEU A 19 -9.24 -24.49 -3.08
C LEU A 19 -8.58 -23.12 -3.18
N LEU A 20 -9.34 -22.05 -2.92
CA LEU A 20 -8.85 -20.68 -2.90
C LEU A 20 -9.03 -20.09 -1.50
N SER A 21 -7.94 -19.63 -0.91
CA SER A 21 -7.91 -18.87 0.34
C SER A 21 -7.37 -17.47 0.04
N GLN A 22 -8.13 -16.43 0.37
CA GLN A 22 -7.73 -15.03 0.19
C GLN A 22 -7.93 -14.29 1.50
N GLY A 23 -6.84 -13.86 2.14
CA GLY A 23 -6.90 -13.16 3.43
C GLY A 23 -7.58 -13.95 4.55
N ALA A 24 -7.63 -15.28 4.42
CA ALA A 24 -8.24 -16.16 5.42
C ALA A 24 -7.17 -16.72 6.37
N GLN A 25 -7.57 -16.91 7.62
CA GLN A 25 -6.73 -17.46 8.68
C GLN A 25 -7.26 -18.82 9.09
N VAL A 26 -6.52 -19.87 8.78
CA VAL A 26 -6.81 -21.25 9.15
C VAL A 26 -5.81 -21.65 10.23
N ALA A 27 -6.29 -21.90 11.44
CA ALA A 27 -5.45 -22.27 12.58
C ALA A 27 -5.94 -23.58 13.23
N SER A 28 -5.05 -24.46 13.66
CA SER A 28 -5.42 -25.55 14.56
C SER A 28 -4.40 -25.81 15.65
N THR A 29 -4.84 -26.48 16.72
CA THR A 29 -3.91 -26.98 17.75
C THR A 29 -3.18 -28.23 17.25
N GLY A 30 -3.91 -29.24 16.77
CA GLY A 30 -3.39 -30.41 16.08
C GLY A 30 -3.14 -30.16 14.60
N ASP A 31 -3.44 -31.12 13.72
CA ASP A 31 -3.07 -31.04 12.30
C ASP A 31 -4.00 -30.17 11.44
N VAL A 32 -3.41 -29.51 10.44
CA VAL A 32 -4.11 -28.83 9.36
C VAL A 32 -3.92 -29.60 8.06
N VAL A 33 -5.01 -29.95 7.38
CA VAL A 33 -5.00 -30.61 6.07
C VAL A 33 -5.82 -29.81 5.08
N LEU A 34 -5.20 -29.34 4.00
CA LEU A 34 -5.87 -28.74 2.86
C LEU A 34 -5.69 -29.66 1.65
N ALA A 35 -6.79 -30.09 1.05
CA ALA A 35 -6.79 -30.96 -0.11
C ALA A 35 -7.62 -30.35 -1.25
N ALA A 36 -7.04 -30.25 -2.44
CA ALA A 36 -7.71 -29.81 -3.66
C ALA A 36 -7.55 -30.85 -4.77
N GLY A 37 -8.63 -31.17 -5.48
CA GLY A 37 -8.59 -32.09 -6.61
C GLY A 37 -7.71 -31.60 -7.77
N ASN A 38 -7.55 -30.28 -7.91
CA ASN A 38 -6.81 -29.64 -9.00
C ASN A 38 -5.82 -28.61 -8.45
N ASN A 39 -6.25 -27.40 -8.06
CA ASN A 39 -5.33 -26.35 -7.59
C ASN A 39 -5.64 -25.91 -6.16
N LEU A 40 -4.59 -25.64 -5.39
CA LEU A 40 -4.66 -25.02 -4.07
C LEU A 40 -3.93 -23.68 -4.13
N THR A 41 -4.66 -22.60 -3.85
CA THR A 41 -4.16 -21.23 -3.94
C THR A 41 -4.37 -20.51 -2.60
N LEU A 42 -3.27 -20.11 -1.97
CA LEU A 42 -3.25 -19.15 -0.88
C LEU A 42 -2.82 -17.80 -1.47
N ASP A 43 -3.69 -16.82 -1.44
CA ASP A 43 -3.46 -15.51 -2.04
C ASP A 43 -3.80 -14.38 -1.06
N THR A 44 -3.47 -13.17 -1.48
CA THR A 44 -3.65 -11.95 -0.71
C THR A 44 -4.95 -11.24 -1.08
N VAL A 45 -5.53 -10.53 -0.11
CA VAL A 45 -6.55 -9.52 -0.38
C VAL A 45 -5.87 -8.17 -0.50
N GLN A 46 -6.07 -7.51 -1.65
CA GLN A 46 -5.56 -6.16 -1.89
C GLN A 46 -6.50 -5.11 -1.28
N ASN A 47 -5.93 -4.12 -0.60
CA ASN A 47 -6.63 -2.97 -0.06
C ASN A 47 -5.93 -1.69 -0.50
N THR A 48 -6.67 -0.81 -1.19
CA THR A 48 -6.19 0.49 -1.66
C THR A 48 -6.70 1.60 -0.75
N HIS A 49 -5.80 2.43 -0.25
CA HIS A 49 -6.08 3.60 0.57
C HIS A 49 -5.51 4.85 -0.11
N SER A 50 -6.27 5.93 -0.17
CA SER A 50 -5.83 7.19 -0.81
C SER A 50 -6.13 8.37 0.10
N GLU A 51 -5.15 9.27 0.25
CA GLU A 51 -5.24 10.50 1.02
C GLU A 51 -4.82 11.69 0.15
N GLU A 52 -5.57 12.78 0.25
CA GLU A 52 -5.28 14.04 -0.45
C GLU A 52 -5.21 15.17 0.58
N HIS A 53 -4.15 15.96 0.54
CA HIS A 53 -3.95 17.14 1.38
C HIS A 53 -3.56 18.35 0.55
N GLU A 54 -4.41 19.38 0.56
CA GLU A 54 -4.09 20.67 -0.04
C GLU A 54 -3.86 21.74 1.04
N LYS A 55 -2.73 22.45 0.95
CA LYS A 55 -2.40 23.60 1.77
C LYS A 55 -2.15 24.83 0.90
N THR A 56 -3.07 25.79 0.97
CA THR A 56 -2.92 27.08 0.30
C THR A 56 -2.53 28.18 1.29
N VAL A 57 -1.34 28.77 1.12
CA VAL A 57 -0.82 29.91 1.88
C VAL A 57 -0.84 31.16 0.99
N LYS A 58 -1.46 32.23 1.49
CA LYS A 58 -1.42 33.56 0.87
C LYS A 58 -0.64 34.49 1.77
N LYS A 59 0.43 35.09 1.24
CA LYS A 59 1.19 36.12 1.94
C LYS A 59 1.06 37.42 1.16
N SER A 60 0.56 38.46 1.84
CA SER A 60 0.45 39.81 1.30
C SER A 60 1.17 40.77 2.24
N GLY A 61 1.84 41.77 1.70
CA GLY A 61 2.45 42.79 2.53
C GLY A 61 3.61 43.51 1.86
N LEU A 62 4.13 44.48 2.60
CA LEU A 62 5.32 45.22 2.26
C LEU A 62 6.54 44.45 2.78
N TYR A 63 7.42 44.04 1.88
CA TYR A 63 8.67 43.36 2.20
C TYR A 63 9.87 44.17 1.68
N GLY A 64 10.98 44.14 2.42
CA GLY A 64 12.21 44.79 2.00
C GLY A 64 12.76 44.09 0.74
N GLY A 65 12.81 44.80 -0.38
CA GLY A 65 13.11 44.22 -1.70
C GLY A 65 14.60 43.89 -1.95
N GLY A 66 15.41 43.84 -0.91
CA GLY A 66 16.88 43.84 -1.01
C GLY A 66 17.43 45.25 -1.23
N GLY A 67 18.43 45.65 -0.43
CA GLY A 67 18.98 47.03 -0.45
C GLY A 67 17.99 48.09 0.08
N PHE A 68 18.02 49.30 -0.50
CA PHE A 68 17.11 50.43 -0.16
C PHE A 68 15.74 50.35 -0.87
N SER A 69 15.30 49.18 -1.32
CA SER A 69 14.06 49.02 -2.07
C SER A 69 12.91 48.49 -1.21
N VAL A 70 11.70 48.91 -1.56
CA VAL A 70 10.45 48.51 -0.92
C VAL A 70 9.58 47.82 -1.96
N ALA A 71 9.19 46.58 -1.68
CA ALA A 71 8.30 45.81 -2.54
C ALA A 71 6.95 45.59 -1.84
N LEU A 72 5.87 45.81 -2.57
CA LEU A 72 4.52 45.48 -2.16
C LEU A 72 3.99 44.41 -3.11
N GLY A 73 3.62 43.25 -2.57
CA GLY A 73 3.03 42.22 -3.41
C GLY A 73 2.34 41.12 -2.64
N VAL A 74 1.77 40.20 -3.42
CA VAL A 74 1.08 39.01 -2.97
C VAL A 74 1.79 37.79 -3.54
N THR A 75 2.06 36.82 -2.67
CA THR A 75 2.57 35.51 -3.05
C THR A 75 1.57 34.47 -2.59
N LYS A 76 1.00 33.72 -3.53
CA LYS A 76 0.16 32.56 -3.28
C LYS A 76 0.99 31.30 -3.49
N LYS A 77 1.07 30.45 -2.48
CA LYS A 77 1.69 29.13 -2.55
C LYS A 77 0.63 28.08 -2.25
N THR A 78 0.42 27.15 -3.16
CA THR A 78 -0.44 25.99 -2.97
C THR A 78 0.45 24.76 -3.02
N ASP A 79 0.51 24.04 -1.90
CA ASP A 79 1.19 22.75 -1.78
C ASP A 79 0.11 21.66 -1.70
N GLY A 80 0.11 20.74 -2.65
CA GLY A 80 -0.74 19.54 -2.66
C GLY A 80 0.10 18.30 -2.38
N LEU A 81 -0.47 17.34 -1.67
CA LEU A 81 0.12 16.06 -1.34
C LEU A 81 -0.94 14.98 -1.54
N ASP A 82 -0.72 14.10 -2.51
CA ASP A 82 -1.54 12.92 -2.74
C ASP A 82 -0.72 11.68 -2.36
N VAL A 83 -1.29 10.84 -1.51
CA VAL A 83 -0.70 9.57 -1.08
C VAL A 83 -1.65 8.45 -1.48
N THR A 84 -1.17 7.47 -2.26
CA THR A 84 -1.93 6.25 -2.57
C THR A 84 -1.14 5.05 -2.09
N GLU A 85 -1.73 4.27 -1.20
CA GLU A 85 -1.15 3.09 -0.61
C GLU A 85 -1.94 1.85 -1.05
N VAL A 86 -1.22 0.84 -1.54
CA VAL A 86 -1.72 -0.49 -1.85
C VAL A 86 -1.09 -1.45 -0.86
N THR A 87 -1.93 -2.08 -0.03
CA THR A 87 -1.52 -3.11 0.93
C THR A 87 -2.12 -4.46 0.55
N ASN A 88 -1.33 -5.51 0.67
CA ASN A 88 -1.74 -6.89 0.46
C ASN A 88 -1.79 -7.61 1.80
N THR A 89 -2.96 -8.14 2.15
CA THR A 89 -3.15 -8.96 3.36
C THR A 89 -3.18 -10.44 2.96
N GLY A 90 -2.15 -11.18 3.34
CA GLY A 90 -2.00 -12.62 3.06
C GLY A 90 -2.99 -13.52 3.79
N SER A 91 -3.06 -14.76 3.32
CA SER A 91 -3.67 -15.85 4.07
C SER A 91 -2.68 -16.41 5.10
N LEU A 92 -3.19 -16.95 6.22
CA LEU A 92 -2.41 -17.67 7.22
C LEU A 92 -2.94 -19.10 7.33
N VAL A 93 -2.07 -20.09 7.22
CA VAL A 93 -2.40 -21.50 7.46
C VAL A 93 -1.43 -22.08 8.48
N GLY A 94 -1.93 -22.38 9.68
CA GLY A 94 -1.10 -22.59 10.85
C GLY A 94 -1.53 -23.77 11.72
N SER A 95 -0.56 -24.51 12.23
CA SER A 95 -0.74 -25.45 13.35
C SER A 95 0.20 -25.11 14.50
N THR A 96 -0.31 -25.07 15.74
CA THR A 96 0.48 -24.72 16.93
C THR A 96 1.20 -25.91 17.57
N ASP A 97 0.66 -27.14 17.49
CA ASP A 97 1.29 -28.35 18.05
C ASP A 97 1.42 -29.51 17.04
N GLY A 98 0.86 -29.36 15.83
CA GLY A 98 0.80 -30.38 14.78
C GLY A 98 1.50 -29.99 13.48
N SER A 99 1.13 -30.67 12.40
CA SER A 99 1.66 -30.48 11.05
C SER A 99 0.68 -29.75 10.13
N VAL A 100 1.20 -29.10 9.10
CA VAL A 100 0.40 -28.57 7.98
C VAL A 100 0.66 -29.41 6.75
N THR A 101 -0.39 -29.97 6.16
CA THR A 101 -0.31 -30.72 4.91
C THR A 101 -1.21 -30.07 3.85
N MET A 102 -0.61 -29.64 2.75
CA MET A 102 -1.31 -29.08 1.60
C MET A 102 -1.13 -30.01 0.41
N THR A 103 -2.22 -30.49 -0.17
CA THR A 103 -2.21 -31.40 -1.32
C THR A 103 -3.08 -30.85 -2.44
N ALA A 104 -2.53 -30.77 -3.64
CA ALA A 104 -3.22 -30.41 -4.86
C ALA A 104 -2.92 -31.42 -5.97
N GLY A 105 -3.92 -31.77 -6.78
CA GLY A 105 -3.72 -32.65 -7.94
C GLY A 105 -2.79 -32.07 -9.01
N ASN A 106 -2.68 -30.75 -9.08
CA ASN A 106 -1.91 -30.03 -10.10
C ASN A 106 -0.99 -28.95 -9.51
N LYS A 107 -1.50 -27.78 -9.08
CA LYS A 107 -0.66 -26.66 -8.59
C LYS A 107 -0.98 -26.29 -7.14
N VAL A 108 0.07 -26.05 -6.36
CA VAL A 108 -0.01 -25.30 -5.10
C VAL A 108 0.63 -23.92 -5.32
N ALA A 109 -0.12 -22.85 -5.12
CA ALA A 109 0.36 -21.47 -5.20
C ALA A 109 0.19 -20.78 -3.85
N ILE A 110 1.27 -20.17 -3.34
CA ILE A 110 1.29 -19.44 -2.09
C ILE A 110 1.86 -18.06 -2.39
N THR A 111 1.00 -17.03 -2.37
CA THR A 111 1.37 -15.65 -2.68
C THR A 111 1.15 -14.78 -1.46
N GLY A 112 2.22 -14.15 -0.98
CA GLY A 112 2.21 -13.22 0.16
C GLY A 112 1.50 -13.75 1.40
N SER A 113 1.56 -15.07 1.62
CA SER A 113 0.81 -15.80 2.64
C SER A 113 1.75 -16.60 3.53
N ASP A 114 1.33 -16.81 4.78
CA ASP A 114 2.12 -17.48 5.79
C ASP A 114 1.64 -18.91 6.03
N VAL A 115 2.60 -19.85 6.12
CA VAL A 115 2.34 -21.25 6.47
C VAL A 115 3.20 -21.63 7.66
N LEU A 116 2.58 -22.03 8.77
CA LEU A 116 3.26 -22.31 10.03
C LEU A 116 2.89 -23.69 10.56
N SER A 117 3.88 -24.47 10.99
CA SER A 117 3.65 -25.76 11.65
C SER A 117 4.64 -25.93 12.80
N ALA A 118 4.20 -26.52 13.90
CA ALA A 118 5.12 -26.90 14.98
C ALA A 118 5.88 -28.19 14.71
N ALA A 119 5.24 -29.17 14.05
CA ALA A 119 5.87 -30.45 13.73
C ALA A 119 6.48 -30.47 12.32
N SER A 120 5.66 -30.37 11.27
CA SER A 120 6.16 -30.38 9.89
C SER A 120 5.20 -29.69 8.91
N THR A 121 5.75 -29.14 7.82
CA THR A 121 4.97 -28.60 6.70
C THR A 121 5.23 -29.44 5.46
N THR A 122 4.18 -30.01 4.89
CA THR A 122 4.22 -30.83 3.68
C THR A 122 3.39 -30.19 2.59
N ILE A 123 3.97 -30.01 1.40
CA ILE A 123 3.30 -29.42 0.24
C ILE A 123 3.43 -30.39 -0.93
N VAL A 124 2.30 -30.89 -1.41
CA VAL A 124 2.21 -31.87 -2.49
C VAL A 124 1.43 -31.28 -3.64
N GLY A 125 2.09 -31.17 -4.79
CA GLY A 125 1.51 -30.74 -6.06
C GLY A 125 2.45 -31.10 -7.19
N ARG A 126 1.95 -31.10 -8.42
CA ARG A 126 2.81 -31.24 -9.62
C ARG A 126 3.66 -30.00 -9.83
N GLU A 127 3.15 -28.85 -9.42
CA GLU A 127 3.84 -27.56 -9.39
C GLU A 127 3.63 -26.89 -8.03
N VAL A 128 4.68 -26.32 -7.46
CA VAL A 128 4.62 -25.53 -6.23
C VAL A 128 5.24 -24.17 -6.50
N THR A 129 4.46 -23.11 -6.29
CA THR A 129 4.89 -21.72 -6.47
C THR A 129 4.77 -20.99 -5.15
N ILE A 130 5.83 -20.32 -4.72
CA ILE A 130 5.84 -19.44 -3.54
C ILE A 130 6.30 -18.06 -4.01
N ALA A 131 5.44 -17.07 -3.91
CA ALA A 131 5.65 -15.71 -4.38
C ALA A 131 5.41 -14.71 -3.25
N ALA A 132 6.11 -13.58 -3.30
CA ALA A 132 5.81 -12.44 -2.43
C ALA A 132 4.65 -11.62 -3.03
N ALA A 133 3.86 -10.98 -2.16
CA ALA A 133 2.97 -9.90 -2.56
C ALA A 133 3.63 -8.56 -2.20
N GLU A 134 3.63 -7.62 -3.14
CA GLU A 134 4.32 -6.34 -2.98
C GLU A 134 3.34 -5.23 -2.63
N ASN A 135 3.59 -4.56 -1.50
CA ASN A 135 2.88 -3.35 -1.13
C ASN A 135 3.50 -2.16 -1.85
N THR A 136 2.68 -1.20 -2.29
CA THR A 136 3.14 0.02 -2.98
C THR A 136 2.66 1.25 -2.23
N VAL A 137 3.54 2.25 -2.13
CA VAL A 137 3.17 3.60 -1.67
C VAL A 137 3.58 4.58 -2.75
N ASP A 138 2.60 5.24 -3.35
CA ASP A 138 2.79 6.30 -4.32
C ASP A 138 2.55 7.66 -3.65
N THR A 139 3.43 8.63 -3.88
CA THR A 139 3.35 9.96 -3.26
C THR A 139 3.59 11.02 -4.31
N VAL A 140 2.55 11.81 -4.60
CA VAL A 140 2.61 12.93 -5.54
C VAL A 140 2.61 14.22 -4.75
N GLN A 141 3.71 14.97 -4.84
CA GLN A 141 3.81 16.29 -4.23
C GLN A 141 3.74 17.38 -5.31
N THR A 142 2.71 18.21 -5.26
CA THR A 142 2.51 19.33 -6.18
C THR A 142 2.80 20.64 -5.47
N SER A 143 3.71 21.46 -5.98
CA SER A 143 3.93 22.82 -5.46
C SER A 143 3.67 23.85 -6.54
N LYS A 144 2.68 24.72 -6.32
CA LYS A 144 2.32 25.83 -7.22
C LYS A 144 2.60 27.15 -6.52
N GLN A 145 3.41 27.99 -7.13
CA GLN A 145 3.77 29.31 -6.62
C GLN A 145 3.38 30.38 -7.64
N GLN A 146 2.59 31.35 -7.21
CA GLN A 146 2.17 32.48 -8.02
C GLN A 146 2.50 33.76 -7.24
N SER A 147 3.26 34.66 -7.85
CA SER A 147 3.70 35.91 -7.23
C SER A 147 3.35 37.09 -8.11
N ALA A 148 2.78 38.14 -7.53
CA ALA A 148 2.50 39.40 -8.21
C ALA A 148 2.85 40.57 -7.27
N GLY A 149 3.57 41.58 -7.75
CA GLY A 149 3.97 42.71 -6.90
C GLY A 149 4.60 43.87 -7.66
N ILE A 150 4.68 45.02 -6.98
CA ILE A 150 5.29 46.27 -7.46
C ILE A 150 6.50 46.56 -6.56
N THR A 151 7.67 46.80 -7.16
CA THR A 151 8.91 47.12 -6.44
C THR A 151 9.34 48.55 -6.72
N LEU A 152 9.61 49.34 -5.68
CA LEU A 152 10.11 50.71 -5.76
C LEU A 152 11.50 50.78 -5.11
N GLY A 153 12.54 51.14 -5.87
CA GLY A 153 13.93 51.17 -5.39
C GLY A 153 14.69 52.44 -5.75
N LEU A 154 15.67 52.81 -4.92
CA LEU A 154 16.50 54.02 -5.07
C LEU A 154 17.64 53.91 -6.11
N THR A 155 17.65 52.85 -6.91
CA THR A 155 18.56 52.67 -8.06
C THR A 155 17.77 53.00 -9.32
N GLY A 156 18.05 54.13 -9.96
CA GLY A 156 17.24 54.74 -11.02
C GLY A 156 17.01 53.93 -12.30
N GLY A 157 16.15 52.91 -12.23
CA GLY A 157 15.63 52.17 -13.38
C GLY A 157 14.36 51.43 -12.98
N VAL A 158 13.21 51.93 -13.44
CA VAL A 158 11.93 51.22 -13.38
C VAL A 158 12.00 50.01 -14.31
N VAL A 159 12.41 48.85 -13.79
CA VAL A 159 12.30 47.60 -14.54
C VAL A 159 10.90 47.05 -14.28
N ALA A 160 10.08 47.07 -15.33
CA ALA A 160 8.79 46.39 -15.37
C ALA A 160 8.99 44.90 -15.11
N ALA A 161 8.22 44.33 -14.20
CA ALA A 161 8.06 42.89 -14.09
C ALA A 161 6.57 42.58 -14.22
N ALA A 162 6.11 42.55 -15.48
CA ALA A 162 4.94 41.79 -15.87
C ALA A 162 5.46 40.51 -16.51
N GLU A 163 5.44 39.38 -15.79
CA GLU A 163 5.35 38.04 -16.39
C GLU A 163 5.13 36.98 -15.30
N ALA A 164 3.95 36.39 -15.31
CA ALA A 164 3.70 34.94 -15.21
C ALA A 164 2.17 34.73 -15.15
N ALA A 165 1.60 34.40 -16.30
CA ALA A 165 0.33 33.70 -16.41
C ALA A 165 0.50 32.25 -15.93
#